data_AF-A0A5C0C9M9-F1
#
_entry.id   AF-A0A5C0C9M9-F1
#
_cell.length_a   1.000
_cell.length_b   1.000
_cell.length_c   1.000
_cell.angle_alpha   90.00
_cell.angle_beta   90.00
_cell.angle_gamma   90.00
#
_symmetry.space_group_name_H-M   'P 1'
#
loop_
_entity.id
_entity.type
_entity.pdbx_description
1 polymer ?
#
loop_
_entity_poly.entity_id
_entity_poly.type
_entity_poly.pdbx_seq_one_letter_code
_entity_poly.pdbx_strand_id
1 'polypeptide(L)'
;MKVLLLTLLAIGGALAGVERNPTLRIAEDNIKAFFDCLREIGYTGNEENAIPVMDPLYVEEAFSDLAVDVGTQGLSGTARVLEVAIVGILGFEYAALSGTIGILPLRYILDATLRFPRLQTSIGTYDVNIVFEPTNTNLYGEGTIAFDATDLYVRIQMTVRILTGAAFEGISVLPSLYGMNSFIITGLYNDEEYSQQVSDNFLNDPYNAMANIAGTIDTALSSIMTELLNSEDLDLSGDSDSLIMQCAFP
;
A
#
# COMPACT_ATOMS: atom_id res chain seq x y z
N MET A 1 12.80 -2.86 3.33
CA MET A 1 12.66 -2.56 1.87
C MET A 1 13.93 -2.76 1.04
N LYS A 2 15.12 -2.32 1.47
CA LYS A 2 16.42 -2.89 1.01
C LYS A 2 16.53 -4.41 1.26
N VAL A 3 15.54 -4.99 1.93
CA VAL A 3 15.37 -6.41 2.28
C VAL A 3 14.54 -7.17 1.29
N LEU A 4 13.46 -6.61 0.77
CA LEU A 4 12.88 -7.19 -0.43
C LEU A 4 13.96 -7.22 -1.50
N LEU A 5 14.78 -6.17 -1.57
CA LEU A 5 16.00 -6.11 -2.37
C LEU A 5 17.07 -7.16 -2.00
N LEU A 6 17.45 -7.34 -0.73
CA LEU A 6 18.44 -8.33 -0.25
C LEU A 6 17.94 -9.76 -0.37
N THR A 7 16.66 -10.02 -0.13
CA THR A 7 15.96 -11.29 -0.36
C THR A 7 15.92 -11.55 -1.87
N LEU A 8 15.54 -10.57 -2.71
CA LEU A 8 15.62 -10.68 -4.18
C LEU A 8 17.05 -10.85 -4.71
N LEU A 9 18.06 -10.26 -4.05
CA LEU A 9 19.48 -10.44 -4.35
C LEU A 9 20.01 -11.80 -3.87
N ALA A 10 19.56 -12.30 -2.72
CA ALA A 10 19.87 -13.63 -2.20
C ALA A 10 19.22 -14.74 -3.04
N ILE A 11 17.99 -14.49 -3.51
CA ILE A 11 17.32 -15.25 -4.56
C ILE A 11 18.15 -15.17 -5.84
N GLY A 12 18.59 -13.99 -6.26
CA GLY A 12 19.51 -13.78 -7.40
C GLY A 12 20.82 -14.57 -7.28
N GLY A 13 21.39 -14.66 -6.08
CA GLY A 13 22.58 -15.45 -5.77
C GLY A 13 22.34 -16.97 -5.80
N ALA A 14 21.19 -17.42 -5.30
CA ALA A 14 20.76 -18.82 -5.40
C ALA A 14 20.46 -19.25 -6.85
N LEU A 15 20.18 -18.29 -7.74
CA LEU A 15 19.89 -18.50 -9.15
C LEU A 15 21.11 -18.53 -10.08
N ALA A 16 22.29 -18.18 -9.57
CA ALA A 16 23.55 -18.32 -10.31
C ALA A 16 23.90 -19.80 -10.62
N GLY A 17 23.16 -20.76 -10.07
CA GLY A 17 23.32 -22.19 -10.33
C GLY A 17 22.11 -22.88 -11.01
N VAL A 18 21.07 -22.15 -11.39
CA VAL A 18 19.83 -22.78 -11.91
C VAL A 18 19.79 -22.73 -13.43
N GLU A 19 19.77 -23.92 -14.05
CA GLU A 19 19.65 -24.09 -15.50
C GLU A 19 18.38 -23.40 -16.05
N ARG A 20 18.55 -22.84 -17.25
CA ARG A 20 17.61 -21.96 -17.97
C ARG A 20 16.22 -22.59 -18.13
N ASN A 21 15.30 -22.27 -17.22
CA ASN A 21 13.87 -22.48 -17.43
C ASN A 21 13.15 -21.11 -17.39
N PRO A 22 12.54 -20.63 -18.49
CA PRO A 22 12.04 -19.26 -18.62
C PRO A 22 10.81 -18.90 -17.76
N THR A 23 10.36 -19.79 -16.87
CA THR A 23 9.25 -19.57 -15.93
C THR A 23 9.58 -20.20 -14.57
N LEU A 24 10.68 -19.75 -13.99
CA LEU A 24 11.10 -20.21 -12.68
C LEU A 24 10.30 -19.42 -11.63
N ARG A 25 9.26 -20.05 -11.06
CA ARG A 25 8.50 -19.55 -9.90
C ARG A 25 9.40 -19.56 -8.69
N ILE A 26 10.24 -18.55 -8.57
CA ILE A 26 11.24 -18.48 -7.51
C ILE A 26 10.73 -17.50 -6.46
N ALA A 27 10.71 -17.98 -5.22
CA ALA A 27 10.53 -17.20 -4.01
C ALA A 27 9.12 -16.73 -3.62
N GLU A 28 8.06 -17.23 -4.26
CA GLU A 28 6.70 -16.95 -3.79
C GLU A 28 6.52 -17.34 -2.31
N ASP A 29 7.02 -18.51 -1.91
CA ASP A 29 6.92 -18.99 -0.52
C ASP A 29 7.77 -18.15 0.44
N ASN A 30 8.95 -17.69 0.03
CA ASN A 30 9.79 -16.81 0.84
C ASN A 30 9.14 -15.42 1.00
N ILE A 31 8.52 -14.90 -0.05
CA ILE A 31 7.80 -13.63 -0.01
C ILE A 31 6.58 -13.74 0.91
N LYS A 32 5.82 -14.83 0.81
CA LYS A 32 4.70 -15.11 1.73
C LYS A 32 5.18 -15.21 3.18
N ALA A 33 6.21 -16.02 3.45
CA ALA A 33 6.76 -16.19 4.78
C ALA A 33 7.23 -14.86 5.38
N PHE A 34 7.89 -14.02 4.58
CA PHE A 34 8.29 -12.68 4.99
C PHE A 34 7.10 -11.80 5.36
N PHE A 35 6.07 -11.73 4.49
CA PHE A 35 4.85 -10.96 4.78
C PHE A 35 4.04 -11.53 5.94
N ASP A 36 4.04 -12.85 6.14
CA ASP A 36 3.38 -13.50 7.27
C ASP A 36 4.10 -13.17 8.59
N CYS A 37 5.44 -13.11 8.59
CA CYS A 37 6.22 -12.61 9.74
C CYS A 37 5.94 -11.14 10.03
N LEU A 38 5.93 -10.27 9.00
CA LEU A 38 5.55 -8.87 9.17
C LEU A 38 4.12 -8.72 9.70
N ARG A 39 3.21 -9.61 9.28
CA ARG A 39 1.83 -9.64 9.78
C ARG A 39 1.79 -9.98 11.26
N GLU A 40 2.57 -10.96 11.72
CA GLU A 40 2.68 -11.29 13.14
C GLU A 40 3.19 -10.10 13.97
N ILE A 41 4.27 -9.46 13.51
CA ILE A 41 4.80 -8.24 14.13
C ILE A 41 3.74 -7.13 14.15
N GLY A 42 2.97 -6.97 13.08
CA GLY A 42 1.90 -5.99 13.01
C GLY A 42 0.77 -6.25 14.01
N TYR A 43 0.45 -7.51 14.30
CA TYR A 43 -0.57 -7.85 15.31
C TYR A 43 -0.10 -7.58 16.74
N THR A 44 1.18 -7.82 17.03
CA THR A 44 1.74 -7.65 18.38
C THR A 44 2.33 -6.27 18.64
N GLY A 45 2.65 -5.52 17.58
CA GLY A 45 3.56 -4.38 17.64
C GLY A 45 5.01 -4.80 17.88
N ASN A 46 5.93 -3.82 17.79
CA ASN A 46 7.33 -3.95 18.16
C ASN A 46 7.85 -2.57 18.64
N GLU A 47 7.88 -2.38 19.96
CA GLU A 47 8.31 -1.11 20.58
C GLU A 47 9.77 -0.75 20.26
N GLU A 48 10.66 -1.74 20.17
CA GLU A 48 12.09 -1.52 19.86
C GLU A 48 12.28 -0.85 18.49
N ASN A 49 11.41 -1.17 17.54
CA ASN A 49 11.43 -0.61 16.19
C ASN A 49 10.36 0.48 15.98
N ALA A 50 9.72 0.96 17.06
CA ALA A 50 8.62 1.93 17.02
C ALA A 50 7.46 1.52 16.09
N ILE A 51 7.19 0.21 15.98
CA ILE A 51 6.10 -0.34 15.19
C ILE A 51 4.87 -0.49 16.11
N PRO A 52 3.79 0.27 15.90
CA PRO A 52 2.57 0.11 16.67
C PRO A 52 1.81 -1.17 16.26
N VAL A 53 0.83 -1.57 17.07
CA VAL A 53 -0.17 -2.54 16.65
C VAL A 53 -0.95 -1.97 15.46
N MET A 54 -1.11 -2.77 14.40
CA MET A 54 -1.75 -2.33 13.15
C MET A 54 -3.14 -2.96 12.91
N ASP A 55 -3.62 -3.82 13.81
CA ASP A 55 -4.97 -4.38 13.68
C ASP A 55 -5.61 -4.66 15.07
N PRO A 56 -6.51 -3.79 15.55
CA PRO A 56 -6.86 -2.49 14.96
C PRO A 56 -5.68 -1.50 14.97
N LEU A 57 -5.51 -0.78 13.86
CA LEU A 57 -4.66 0.42 13.80
C LEU A 57 -5.47 1.61 14.31
N TYR A 58 -5.09 2.15 15.47
CA TYR A 58 -5.68 3.37 16.01
C TYR A 58 -4.85 4.58 15.58
N VAL A 59 -5.52 5.54 14.93
CA VAL A 59 -4.97 6.82 14.52
C VAL A 59 -5.67 7.90 15.32
N GLU A 60 -4.99 8.40 16.37
CA GLU A 60 -5.49 9.53 17.16
C GLU A 60 -5.55 10.79 16.30
N GLU A 61 -4.44 11.08 15.62
CA GLU A 61 -4.32 12.14 14.64
C GLU A 61 -3.25 11.76 13.61
N ALA A 62 -3.60 11.89 12.34
CA ALA A 62 -2.65 11.90 11.24
C ALA A 62 -2.83 13.22 10.50
N PHE A 63 -1.73 13.94 10.32
CA PHE A 63 -1.67 15.17 9.54
C PHE A 63 -0.56 15.02 8.52
N SER A 64 -0.81 15.47 7.29
CA SER A 64 0.22 15.60 6.27
C SER A 64 0.02 16.87 5.45
N ASP A 65 1.11 17.60 5.25
CA ASP A 65 1.26 18.59 4.18
C ASP A 65 1.85 17.86 2.96
N LEU A 66 1.01 17.60 1.95
CA LEU A 66 1.39 16.77 0.82
C LEU A 66 2.49 17.40 -0.05
N ALA A 67 2.67 18.72 0.01
CA ALA A 67 3.76 19.37 -0.72
C ALA A 67 5.11 19.12 -0.03
N VAL A 68 5.12 19.04 1.30
CA VAL A 68 6.33 18.92 2.12
C VAL A 68 6.66 17.47 2.42
N ASP A 69 5.67 16.69 2.84
CA ASP A 69 5.86 15.35 3.41
C ASP A 69 5.92 14.27 2.33
N VAL A 70 5.23 14.48 1.21
CA VAL A 70 5.11 13.49 0.13
C VAL A 70 6.03 13.82 -1.05
N GLY A 71 6.47 15.08 -1.21
CA GLY A 71 7.47 15.46 -2.23
C GLY A 71 7.04 15.25 -3.69
N THR A 72 5.81 14.82 -3.94
CA THR A 72 5.33 14.44 -5.27
C THR A 72 4.97 15.66 -6.10
N GLN A 73 5.52 15.76 -7.32
CA GLN A 73 5.22 16.86 -8.24
C GLN A 73 3.73 16.93 -8.58
N GLY A 74 3.14 18.11 -8.40
CA GLY A 74 1.75 18.37 -8.75
C GLY A 74 0.73 17.89 -7.71
N LEU A 75 1.15 17.37 -6.56
CA LEU A 75 0.28 17.14 -5.40
C LEU A 75 0.60 18.17 -4.32
N SER A 76 -0.42 18.90 -3.85
CA SER A 76 -0.23 19.89 -2.80
C SER A 76 -1.46 19.99 -1.90
N GLY A 77 -1.29 20.66 -0.76
CA GLY A 77 -2.34 20.88 0.21
C GLY A 77 -2.22 20.00 1.44
N THR A 78 -3.27 19.94 2.25
CA THR A 78 -3.25 19.31 3.57
C THR A 78 -4.30 18.21 3.67
N ALA A 79 -3.95 17.15 4.38
CA ALA A 79 -4.87 16.11 4.78
C ALA A 79 -4.73 15.84 6.27
N ARG A 80 -5.84 15.87 6.99
CA ARG A 80 -5.92 15.55 8.41
C ARG A 80 -7.01 14.53 8.65
N VAL A 81 -6.72 13.54 9.48
CA VAL A 81 -7.66 12.53 9.95
C VAL A 81 -7.50 12.38 11.45
N LEU A 82 -8.61 12.32 12.19
CA LEU A 82 -8.60 12.15 13.64
C LEU A 82 -9.53 11.01 14.08
N GLU A 83 -9.12 10.35 15.15
CA GLU A 83 -9.90 9.34 15.89
C GLU A 83 -10.43 8.19 15.02
N VAL A 84 -9.62 7.73 14.07
CA VAL A 84 -9.96 6.59 13.20
C VAL A 84 -9.30 5.32 13.72
N ALA A 85 -10.10 4.27 13.89
CA ALA A 85 -9.63 2.91 14.08
C ALA A 85 -9.85 2.13 12.79
N ILE A 86 -8.83 1.48 12.25
CA ILE A 86 -8.93 0.61 11.07
C ILE A 86 -8.72 -0.83 11.50
N VAL A 87 -9.65 -1.72 11.14
CA VAL A 87 -9.60 -3.15 11.48
C VAL A 87 -9.59 -3.96 10.20
N GLY A 88 -8.78 -5.01 10.16
CA GLY A 88 -8.69 -5.95 9.03
C GLY A 88 -7.54 -5.67 8.06
N ILE A 89 -6.67 -4.68 8.33
CA ILE A 89 -5.48 -4.40 7.52
C ILE A 89 -4.55 -5.62 7.45
N LEU A 90 -4.43 -6.36 8.55
CA LEU A 90 -3.55 -7.53 8.61
C LEU A 90 -4.27 -8.83 8.23
N GLY A 91 -5.60 -8.79 8.08
CA GLY A 91 -6.45 -9.94 7.74
C GLY A 91 -6.43 -10.36 6.26
N PHE A 92 -5.43 -9.94 5.49
CA PHE A 92 -5.37 -10.21 4.05
C PHE A 92 -4.97 -11.66 3.72
N GLU A 93 -5.49 -12.14 2.60
CA GLU A 93 -5.21 -13.44 1.97
C GLU A 93 -4.44 -13.21 0.66
N TYR A 94 -3.51 -14.09 0.31
CA TYR A 94 -2.85 -14.07 -1.00
C TYR A 94 -3.77 -14.69 -2.07
N ALA A 95 -4.53 -13.89 -2.79
CA ALA A 95 -5.37 -14.36 -3.89
C ALA A 95 -4.53 -14.80 -5.11
N ALA A 96 -3.45 -14.08 -5.38
CA ALA A 96 -2.44 -14.45 -6.36
C ALA A 96 -1.07 -13.91 -5.95
N LEU A 97 0.00 -14.63 -6.28
CA LEU A 97 1.36 -14.16 -6.11
C LEU A 97 2.23 -14.81 -7.18
N SER A 98 2.98 -14.01 -7.92
CA SER A 98 3.94 -14.51 -8.90
C SER A 98 5.15 -13.61 -8.98
N GLY A 99 6.32 -14.23 -9.16
CA GLY A 99 7.59 -13.57 -9.38
C GLY A 99 8.18 -14.04 -10.70
N THR A 100 8.54 -13.10 -11.58
CA THR A 100 9.12 -13.41 -12.90
C THR A 100 10.42 -12.66 -13.10
N ILE A 101 11.43 -13.33 -13.68
CA ILE A 101 12.69 -12.69 -14.07
C ILE A 101 12.66 -12.40 -15.57
N GLY A 102 12.66 -11.12 -15.92
CA GLY A 102 12.94 -10.66 -17.28
C GLY A 102 14.45 -10.62 -17.51
N ILE A 103 14.94 -11.09 -18.66
CA ILE A 103 16.38 -11.29 -18.92
C ILE A 103 17.00 -10.09 -19.67
N LEU A 104 16.20 -9.31 -20.41
CA LEU A 104 16.66 -8.20 -21.26
C LEU A 104 15.69 -6.99 -21.20
N PRO A 105 15.99 -5.94 -20.41
CA PRO A 105 17.04 -5.88 -19.39
C PRO A 105 16.73 -6.85 -18.22
N LEU A 106 17.75 -7.18 -17.42
CA LEU A 106 17.60 -8.05 -16.26
C LEU A 106 16.76 -7.34 -15.18
N ARG A 107 15.53 -7.84 -14.98
CA ARG A 107 14.56 -7.30 -14.02
C ARG A 107 13.80 -8.40 -13.31
N TYR A 108 13.40 -8.15 -12.07
CA TYR A 108 12.42 -8.95 -11.37
C TYR A 108 11.07 -8.24 -11.37
N ILE A 109 10.01 -8.95 -11.70
CA ILE A 109 8.64 -8.46 -11.69
C ILE A 109 7.88 -9.27 -10.64
N LEU A 110 7.40 -8.58 -9.62
CA LEU A 110 6.45 -9.10 -8.63
C LEU A 110 5.04 -8.71 -9.04
N ASP A 111 4.12 -9.66 -9.09
CA ASP A 111 2.69 -9.42 -9.23
C ASP A 111 1.97 -10.16 -8.10
N ALA A 112 1.48 -9.38 -7.13
CA ALA A 112 0.76 -9.86 -5.96
C ALA A 112 -0.67 -9.34 -6.01
N THR A 113 -1.65 -10.18 -5.69
CA THR A 113 -3.04 -9.76 -5.44
C THR A 113 -3.39 -10.19 -4.03
N LEU A 114 -3.63 -9.21 -3.17
CA LEU A 114 -4.06 -9.40 -1.78
C LEU A 114 -5.57 -9.21 -1.72
N ARG A 115 -6.27 -10.12 -1.06
CA ARG A 115 -7.70 -10.00 -0.77
C ARG A 115 -7.87 -9.70 0.71
N PHE A 116 -8.61 -8.66 1.04
CA PHE A 116 -9.04 -8.31 2.38
C PHE A 116 -10.50 -8.72 2.50
N PRO A 117 -10.81 -9.86 3.15
CA PRO A 117 -12.18 -10.36 3.24
C PRO A 117 -13.10 -9.34 3.93
N ARG A 118 -12.54 -8.59 4.89
CA ARG A 118 -13.20 -7.48 5.56
C ARG A 118 -12.20 -6.42 5.96
N LEU A 119 -12.51 -5.17 5.66
CA LEU A 119 -11.77 -3.99 6.10
C LEU A 119 -12.78 -2.96 6.58
N GLN A 120 -12.70 -2.56 7.84
CA GLN A 120 -13.67 -1.65 8.44
C GLN A 120 -12.96 -0.50 9.16
N THR A 121 -13.65 0.64 9.26
CA THR A 121 -13.20 1.77 10.05
C THR A 121 -14.22 2.19 11.09
N SER A 122 -13.76 2.73 12.21
CA SER A 122 -14.63 3.54 13.07
C SER A 122 -15.02 4.83 12.35
N ILE A 123 -16.06 5.48 12.86
CA ILE A 123 -16.34 6.87 12.51
C ILE A 123 -15.19 7.72 13.04
N GLY A 124 -14.49 8.39 12.14
CA GLY A 124 -13.55 9.45 12.50
C GLY A 124 -13.81 10.70 11.69
N THR A 125 -13.06 11.75 12.00
CA THR A 125 -13.20 13.06 11.33
C THR A 125 -12.05 13.29 10.37
N TYR A 126 -12.33 13.99 9.27
CA TYR A 126 -11.31 14.42 8.33
C TYR A 126 -11.43 15.91 8.02
N ASP A 127 -10.30 16.51 7.66
CA ASP A 127 -10.18 17.83 7.07
C ASP A 127 -9.18 17.72 5.92
N VAL A 128 -9.66 17.90 4.69
CA VAL A 128 -8.83 17.81 3.50
C VAL A 128 -8.95 19.08 2.67
N ASN A 129 -7.83 19.49 2.09
CA ASN A 129 -7.76 20.50 1.06
C ASN A 129 -6.56 20.16 0.18
N ILE A 130 -6.82 19.39 -0.87
CA ILE A 130 -5.82 18.77 -1.74
C ILE A 130 -6.03 19.25 -3.16
N VAL A 131 -4.93 19.60 -3.81
CA VAL A 131 -4.89 19.93 -5.24
C VAL A 131 -3.98 18.95 -5.94
N PHE A 132 -4.52 18.28 -6.95
CA PHE A 132 -3.77 17.43 -7.86
C PHE A 132 -3.72 18.08 -9.25
N GLU A 133 -2.63 18.80 -9.50
CA GLU A 133 -2.37 19.58 -10.71
C GLU A 133 -2.42 18.76 -12.01
N PRO A 134 -1.90 17.51 -12.09
CA PRO A 134 -1.88 16.74 -13.34
C PRO A 134 -3.27 16.52 -13.96
N THR A 135 -4.31 16.44 -13.13
CA THR A 135 -5.70 16.28 -13.56
C THR A 135 -6.56 17.50 -13.26
N ASN A 136 -5.98 18.57 -12.71
CA ASN A 136 -6.68 19.75 -12.18
C ASN A 136 -7.83 19.34 -11.24
N THR A 137 -7.59 18.33 -10.40
CA THR A 137 -8.57 17.80 -9.45
C THR A 137 -8.34 18.44 -8.10
N ASN A 138 -9.37 19.08 -7.56
CA ASN A 138 -9.38 19.57 -6.21
C ASN A 138 -10.25 18.64 -5.36
N LEU A 139 -9.79 18.33 -4.16
CA LEU A 139 -10.54 17.57 -3.16
C LEU A 139 -10.49 18.40 -1.87
N TYR A 140 -11.63 18.87 -1.40
CA TYR A 140 -11.69 19.63 -0.16
C TYR A 140 -12.94 19.27 0.63
N GLY A 141 -12.91 19.49 1.94
CA GLY A 141 -14.04 19.29 2.83
C GLY A 141 -13.61 18.94 4.24
N GLU A 142 -14.51 19.20 5.18
CA GLU A 142 -14.38 18.83 6.58
C GLU A 142 -15.62 18.01 6.96
N GLY A 143 -15.41 16.83 7.55
CA GLY A 143 -16.54 15.98 7.91
C GLY A 143 -16.13 14.68 8.56
N THR A 144 -16.97 13.66 8.38
CA THR A 144 -16.78 12.34 8.97
C THR A 144 -16.62 11.28 7.90
N ILE A 145 -15.87 10.23 8.21
CA ILE A 145 -15.69 9.08 7.34
C ILE A 145 -15.80 7.77 8.13
N ALA A 146 -16.52 6.79 7.58
CA ALA A 146 -16.57 5.42 8.08
C ALA A 146 -16.90 4.46 6.94
N PHE A 147 -16.37 3.24 6.96
CA PHE A 147 -16.74 2.21 6.00
C PHE A 147 -16.62 0.79 6.58
N ASP A 148 -17.37 -0.15 6.00
CA ASP A 148 -17.23 -1.59 6.22
C ASP A 148 -17.21 -2.26 4.83
N ALA A 149 -16.02 -2.46 4.32
CA ALA A 149 -15.73 -3.05 3.02
C ALA A 149 -15.58 -4.57 3.15
N THR A 150 -16.09 -5.31 2.17
CA THR A 150 -15.86 -6.75 2.04
C THR A 150 -15.28 -7.05 0.68
N ASP A 151 -14.36 -8.01 0.61
CA ASP A 151 -13.73 -8.41 -0.64
C ASP A 151 -13.06 -7.25 -1.38
N LEU A 152 -12.25 -6.47 -0.64
CA LEU A 152 -11.31 -5.53 -1.23
C LEU A 152 -10.11 -6.33 -1.76
N TYR A 153 -9.78 -6.17 -3.03
CA TYR A 153 -8.59 -6.72 -3.64
C TYR A 153 -7.62 -5.59 -3.97
N VAL A 154 -6.35 -5.77 -3.60
CA VAL A 154 -5.27 -4.84 -3.95
C VAL A 154 -4.26 -5.62 -4.77
N ARG A 155 -4.13 -5.27 -6.06
CA ARG A 155 -3.08 -5.80 -6.92
C ARG A 155 -1.87 -4.89 -6.85
N ILE A 156 -0.73 -5.45 -6.46
CA ILE A 156 0.55 -4.77 -6.39
C ILE A 156 1.44 -5.36 -7.49
N GLN A 157 1.84 -4.52 -8.44
CA GLN A 157 2.82 -4.87 -9.46
C GLN A 157 4.08 -4.06 -9.23
N MET A 158 5.23 -4.72 -9.10
CA MET A 158 6.49 -4.06 -8.80
C MET A 158 7.59 -4.57 -9.71
N THR A 159 8.37 -3.64 -10.27
CA THR A 159 9.51 -3.95 -11.14
C THR A 159 10.80 -3.48 -10.50
N VAL A 160 11.74 -4.41 -10.35
CA VAL A 160 13.07 -4.17 -9.80
C VAL A 160 14.12 -4.46 -10.87
N ARG A 161 14.90 -3.46 -11.28
CA ARG A 161 16.08 -3.67 -12.12
C ARG A 161 17.20 -4.26 -11.29
N ILE A 162 17.93 -5.23 -11.82
CA ILE A 162 19.01 -5.93 -11.09
C ILE A 162 20.42 -5.50 -11.58
N LEU A 163 20.52 -4.95 -12.80
CA LEU A 163 21.81 -4.56 -13.39
C LEU A 163 22.49 -3.42 -12.62
N THR A 164 23.75 -3.65 -12.21
CA THR A 164 24.65 -2.72 -11.47
C THR A 164 24.24 -2.37 -10.03
N GLY A 165 23.21 -3.04 -9.51
CA GLY A 165 22.57 -2.74 -8.24
C GLY A 165 21.08 -2.91 -8.41
N ALA A 166 20.40 -3.30 -7.34
CA ALA A 166 18.97 -3.49 -7.40
C ALA A 166 18.28 -2.13 -7.19
N ALA A 167 17.44 -1.71 -8.14
CA ALA A 167 16.75 -0.41 -8.11
C ALA A 167 15.28 -0.61 -8.49
N PHE A 168 14.38 0.07 -7.79
CA PHE A 168 12.95 0.01 -8.11
C PHE A 168 12.68 0.88 -9.34
N GLU A 169 12.20 0.27 -10.42
CA GLU A 169 11.83 0.99 -11.64
C GLU A 169 10.39 1.49 -11.60
N GLY A 170 9.52 0.79 -10.86
CA GLY A 170 8.15 1.21 -10.66
C GLY A 170 7.39 0.25 -9.78
N ILE A 171 6.33 0.78 -9.20
CA ILE A 171 5.31 0.05 -8.47
C ILE A 171 3.94 0.54 -8.94
N SER A 172 2.96 -0.33 -8.97
CA SER A 172 1.57 -0.02 -9.26
C SER A 172 0.71 -0.71 -8.21
N VAL A 173 -0.29 0.00 -7.71
CA VAL A 173 -1.21 -0.41 -6.66
C VAL A 173 -2.64 -0.18 -7.16
N LEU A 174 -3.27 -1.25 -7.62
CA LEU A 174 -4.59 -1.22 -8.23
C LEU A 174 -5.62 -1.85 -7.29
N PRO A 175 -6.43 -1.04 -6.59
CA PRO A 175 -7.52 -1.55 -5.77
C PRO A 175 -8.73 -1.90 -6.63
N SER A 176 -9.50 -2.90 -6.18
CA SER A 176 -10.82 -3.25 -6.68
C SER A 176 -11.67 -3.72 -5.51
N LEU A 177 -12.95 -3.38 -5.51
CA LEU A 177 -13.83 -3.59 -4.36
C LEU A 177 -15.10 -4.28 -4.83
N TYR A 178 -15.46 -5.41 -4.22
CA TYR A 178 -16.64 -6.17 -4.66
C TYR A 178 -17.83 -6.06 -3.71
N GLY A 179 -17.62 -5.68 -2.45
CA GLY A 179 -18.71 -5.50 -1.49
C GLY A 179 -18.47 -4.36 -0.51
N MET A 180 -19.57 -3.74 -0.08
CA MET A 180 -19.57 -2.64 0.89
C MET A 180 -20.85 -2.73 1.70
N ASN A 181 -20.72 -2.97 3.00
CA ASN A 181 -21.86 -3.07 3.93
C ASN A 181 -22.28 -1.68 4.43
N SER A 182 -21.31 -0.79 4.64
CA SER A 182 -21.53 0.60 5.02
C SER A 182 -20.45 1.48 4.39
N PHE A 183 -20.83 2.71 4.02
CA PHE A 183 -19.92 3.77 3.64
C PHE A 183 -20.60 5.09 4.01
N ILE A 184 -19.90 5.90 4.77
CA ILE A 184 -20.36 7.20 5.25
C ILE A 184 -19.22 8.16 4.94
N ILE A 185 -19.53 9.20 4.17
CA ILE A 185 -18.72 10.40 4.05
C ILE A 185 -19.64 11.61 4.16
N THR A 186 -19.22 12.66 4.86
CA THR A 186 -19.99 13.91 5.03
C THR A 186 -19.09 15.11 4.76
N GLY A 187 -19.66 16.27 4.41
CA GLY A 187 -18.89 17.51 4.24
C GLY A 187 -17.89 17.52 3.07
N LEU A 188 -17.93 16.52 2.18
CA LEU A 188 -17.15 16.51 0.96
C LEU A 188 -17.58 17.68 0.06
N TYR A 189 -16.62 18.47 -0.40
CA TYR A 189 -16.85 19.75 -1.08
C TYR A 189 -17.73 20.74 -0.31
N ASN A 190 -17.83 20.58 1.01
CA ASN A 190 -18.79 21.28 1.87
C ASN A 190 -20.25 21.12 1.37
N ASP A 191 -20.55 19.97 0.78
CA ASP A 191 -21.85 19.64 0.18
C ASP A 191 -22.33 18.26 0.67
N GLU A 192 -23.33 18.27 1.55
CA GLU A 192 -23.90 17.04 2.12
C GLU A 192 -24.69 16.22 1.08
N GLU A 193 -25.30 16.87 0.09
CA GLU A 193 -26.01 16.15 -0.98
C GLU A 193 -25.00 15.39 -1.84
N TYR A 194 -23.90 16.04 -2.20
CA TYR A 194 -22.81 15.39 -2.92
C TYR A 194 -22.18 14.26 -2.10
N SER A 195 -21.93 14.49 -0.81
CA SER A 195 -21.37 13.48 0.11
C SER A 195 -22.27 12.24 0.21
N GLN A 196 -23.59 12.43 0.28
CA GLN A 196 -24.56 11.34 0.26
C GLN A 196 -24.54 10.61 -1.08
N GLN A 197 -24.47 11.32 -2.22
CA GLN A 197 -24.37 10.68 -3.53
C GLN A 197 -23.11 9.81 -3.64
N VAL A 198 -21.96 10.27 -3.15
CA VAL A 198 -20.73 9.47 -3.11
C VAL A 198 -20.94 8.22 -2.25
N SER A 199 -21.55 8.38 -1.07
CA SER A 199 -21.84 7.25 -0.18
C SER A 199 -22.76 6.22 -0.83
N ASP A 200 -23.85 6.68 -1.45
CA ASP A 200 -24.80 5.84 -2.15
C ASP A 200 -24.15 5.13 -3.35
N ASN A 201 -23.24 5.79 -4.08
CA ASN A 201 -22.52 5.17 -5.19
C ASN A 201 -21.66 3.99 -4.71
N PHE A 202 -20.93 4.14 -3.62
CA PHE A 202 -20.11 3.06 -3.04
C PHE A 202 -20.96 1.90 -2.50
N LEU A 203 -22.13 2.19 -1.92
CA LEU A 203 -23.03 1.17 -1.40
C LEU A 203 -23.76 0.39 -2.51
N ASN A 204 -24.18 1.07 -3.58
CA ASN A 204 -24.96 0.46 -4.64
C ASN A 204 -24.10 -0.25 -5.69
N ASP A 205 -22.90 0.27 -5.98
CA ASP A 205 -21.99 -0.28 -6.99
C ASP A 205 -20.52 -0.09 -6.59
N PRO A 206 -20.07 -0.81 -5.55
CA PRO A 206 -18.71 -0.64 -5.00
C PRO A 206 -17.61 -0.90 -6.04
N TYR A 207 -17.86 -1.80 -6.99
CA TYR A 207 -16.89 -2.13 -8.04
C TYR A 207 -16.66 -0.96 -8.98
N ASN A 208 -17.72 -0.38 -9.54
CA ASN A 208 -17.57 0.76 -10.44
C ASN A 208 -17.14 2.02 -9.69
N ALA A 209 -17.61 2.23 -8.45
CA ALA A 209 -17.16 3.33 -7.60
C ALA A 209 -15.64 3.27 -7.36
N MET A 210 -15.11 2.10 -6.98
CA MET A 210 -13.66 1.90 -6.81
C MET A 210 -12.91 2.04 -8.14
N ALA A 211 -13.42 1.47 -9.23
CA ALA A 211 -12.77 1.56 -10.55
C ALA A 211 -12.59 3.01 -11.02
N ASN A 212 -13.53 3.90 -10.70
CA ASN A 212 -13.46 5.32 -11.05
C ASN A 212 -12.32 6.07 -10.34
N ILE A 213 -11.91 5.60 -9.16
CA ILE A 213 -10.83 6.22 -8.37
C ILE A 213 -9.54 5.41 -8.34
N ALA A 214 -9.55 4.16 -8.80
CA ALA A 214 -8.42 3.24 -8.75
C ALA A 214 -7.17 3.80 -9.43
N GLY A 215 -7.31 4.50 -10.56
CA GLY A 215 -6.18 5.14 -11.24
C GLY A 215 -5.56 6.29 -10.46
N THR A 216 -6.37 7.07 -9.73
CA THR A 216 -5.87 8.12 -8.83
C THR A 216 -5.15 7.51 -7.63
N ILE A 217 -5.70 6.45 -7.04
CA ILE A 217 -5.06 5.70 -5.95
C ILE A 217 -3.72 5.11 -6.42
N ASP A 218 -3.71 4.46 -7.58
CA ASP A 218 -2.50 3.90 -8.18
C ASP A 218 -1.44 4.97 -8.37
N THR A 219 -1.79 6.11 -8.99
CA THR A 219 -0.85 7.22 -9.22
C THR A 219 -0.29 7.76 -7.91
N ALA A 220 -1.14 8.00 -6.90
CA ALA A 220 -0.71 8.55 -5.62
C ALA A 220 0.19 7.56 -4.85
N LEU A 221 -0.27 6.32 -4.67
CA LEU A 221 0.46 5.30 -3.92
C LEU A 221 1.73 4.86 -4.64
N SER A 222 1.70 4.73 -5.98
CA SER A 222 2.90 4.38 -6.74
C SER A 222 4.00 5.42 -6.64
N SER A 223 3.64 6.71 -6.67
CA SER A 223 4.58 7.81 -6.49
C SER A 223 5.21 7.75 -5.10
N ILE A 224 4.38 7.73 -4.05
CA ILE A 224 4.83 7.65 -2.66
C ILE A 224 5.72 6.43 -2.44
N MET A 225 5.27 5.24 -2.88
CA MET A 225 6.03 4.02 -2.67
C MET A 225 7.33 4.03 -3.47
N THR A 226 7.35 4.50 -4.73
CA THR A 226 8.58 4.58 -5.53
C THR A 226 9.60 5.52 -4.90
N GLU A 227 9.14 6.67 -4.40
CA GLU A 227 10.01 7.63 -3.72
C GLU A 227 10.54 7.07 -2.40
N LEU A 228 9.67 6.52 -1.54
CA LEU A 228 10.10 5.83 -0.33
C LEU A 228 11.12 4.73 -0.66
N LEU A 229 10.85 3.90 -1.67
CA LEU A 229 11.71 2.80 -2.11
C LEU A 229 13.08 3.25 -2.62
N ASN A 230 13.17 4.45 -3.20
CA ASN A 230 14.40 4.99 -3.78
C ASN A 230 15.08 6.07 -2.91
N SER A 231 14.46 6.48 -1.80
CA SER A 231 15.03 7.46 -0.88
C SER A 231 16.34 6.96 -0.25
N GLU A 232 17.37 7.81 -0.25
CA GLU A 232 18.65 7.52 0.42
C GLU A 232 18.50 7.51 1.95
N ASP A 233 17.50 8.24 2.47
CA ASP A 233 17.17 8.39 3.89
C ASP A 233 16.50 7.16 4.54
N LEU A 234 16.24 6.09 3.77
CA LEU A 234 16.11 4.75 4.36
C LEU A 234 17.49 4.26 4.83
N ASP A 235 18.06 4.97 5.79
CA ASP A 235 19.25 4.60 6.53
C ASP A 235 18.89 3.50 7.52
N LEU A 236 18.86 2.27 7.00
CA LEU A 236 18.67 1.05 7.79
C LEU A 236 19.96 0.65 8.54
N SER A 237 20.95 1.53 8.65
CA SER A 237 22.18 1.24 9.40
C SER A 237 21.98 1.23 10.93
N GLY A 238 20.78 1.58 11.41
CA GLY A 238 20.28 1.30 12.77
C GLY A 238 19.41 0.04 12.86
N ASP A 239 18.92 -0.29 14.07
CA ASP A 239 18.23 -1.53 14.52
C ASP A 239 17.19 -2.19 13.59
N SER A 240 16.74 -1.53 12.53
CA SER A 240 15.95 -2.11 11.45
C SER A 240 16.57 -3.37 10.81
N ASP A 241 17.90 -3.53 10.77
CA ASP A 241 18.55 -4.78 10.34
C ASP A 241 18.10 -5.98 11.20
N SER A 242 17.68 -5.76 12.46
CA SER A 242 17.19 -6.81 13.35
C SER A 242 15.83 -7.36 12.90
N LEU A 243 14.84 -6.50 12.63
CA LEU A 243 13.49 -6.89 12.20
C LEU A 243 13.52 -7.61 10.85
N ILE A 244 14.43 -7.12 10.01
CA ILE A 244 14.74 -7.62 8.68
C ILE A 244 15.32 -9.03 8.75
N MET A 245 16.35 -9.23 9.58
CA MET A 245 16.94 -10.56 9.75
C MET A 245 15.97 -11.52 10.43
N GLN A 246 15.13 -11.04 11.36
CA GLN A 246 14.09 -11.83 12.02
C GLN A 246 13.09 -12.41 11.01
N CYS A 247 12.62 -11.62 10.03
CA CYS A 247 11.62 -12.10 9.07
C CYS A 247 12.20 -12.70 7.78
N ALA A 248 13.41 -12.34 7.37
CA ALA A 248 14.03 -12.87 6.16
C ALA A 248 14.74 -14.22 6.39
N PHE A 249 15.15 -14.50 7.64
CA PHE A 249 15.85 -15.73 8.04
C PHE A 249 15.27 -16.30 9.35
N PRO A 250 13.99 -16.72 9.38
CA PRO A 250 13.37 -17.33 10.56
C PRO A 250 14.03 -18.67 10.96
#